data_AF-A0A917E8L4-F1
#
_entry.id   AF-A0A917E8L4-F1
#
_cell.length_a   1.000
_cell.length_b   1.000
_cell.length_c   1.000
_cell.angle_alpha   90.00
_cell.angle_beta   90.00
_cell.angle_gamma   90.00
#
_symmetry.space_group_name_H-M   'P 1'
#
loop_
_entity.id
_entity.type
_entity.pdbx_description
1 polymer ?
#
loop_
_entity_poly.entity_id
_entity_poly.type
_entity_poly.pdbx_seq_one_letter_code
_entity_poly.pdbx_strand_id
1 'polypeptide(L)'
;MFKIYNYIDQNGIPFKTLTNISVRVQEDDILKRLEIEADETTDKIIKKGELIISTHKHPDVKVPDFPSKFNLTQKAQEEIAINWLKDTTGYIVEEFKTLFELPELNRNPFLLQVERDNKKYFLVLATQIIHGNIIVRDKYHNRNGLLQENFIKSFGQIKKIKGTLGIDTQLNDFGSLTEVIGDLWFSNHVYQENLNSINPLNKVYGDLNLKNTHVSLASLEEVKGNLNLRKTTCHDVSSLKKVGGNILVSKSQLDNFDFSKVKLKGKIKVFNDKFNKEKLTRSFGYK
;
A
#
# COMPACT_ATOMS: atom_id res chain seq x y z
N MET A 1 8.00 -21.92 20.95
CA MET A 1 7.04 -21.63 19.87
C MET A 1 5.93 -20.67 20.30
N PHE A 2 5.11 -21.00 21.30
CA PHE A 2 3.95 -20.16 21.69
C PHE A 2 4.28 -18.67 21.93
N LYS A 3 5.40 -18.36 22.62
CA LYS A 3 5.82 -16.98 22.89
C LYS A 3 6.19 -16.18 21.63
N ILE A 4 6.72 -16.81 20.58
CA ILE A 4 7.10 -16.11 19.36
C ILE A 4 5.91 -15.95 18.40
N TYR A 5 5.00 -16.92 18.32
CA TYR A 5 3.76 -16.76 17.56
C TYR A 5 2.90 -15.65 18.16
N ASN A 6 2.73 -15.62 19.48
CA ASN A 6 2.04 -14.50 20.14
C ASN A 6 2.69 -13.14 19.83
N TYR A 7 4.02 -13.10 19.72
CA TYR A 7 4.71 -11.89 19.30
C TYR A 7 4.37 -11.52 17.85
N ILE A 8 4.37 -12.48 16.93
CA ILE A 8 4.01 -12.26 15.52
C ILE A 8 2.53 -11.86 15.38
N ASP A 9 1.61 -12.47 16.10
CA ASP A 9 0.18 -12.12 16.03
C ASP A 9 -0.07 -10.68 16.49
N GLN A 10 0.69 -10.22 17.48
CA GLN A 10 0.60 -8.86 18.00
C GLN A 10 1.32 -7.84 17.12
N ASN A 11 2.47 -8.19 16.55
CA ASN A 11 3.39 -7.22 15.94
C ASN A 11 3.59 -7.42 14.44
N GLY A 12 3.33 -8.60 13.89
CA GLY A 12 3.81 -9.04 12.60
C GLY A 12 5.22 -9.61 12.66
N ILE A 13 5.68 -10.14 11.53
CA ILE A 13 7.04 -10.63 11.34
C ILE A 13 7.95 -9.41 11.09
N PRO A 14 8.86 -9.06 12.02
CA PRO A 14 9.80 -7.97 11.79
C PRO A 14 10.80 -8.36 10.71
N PHE A 15 11.14 -7.43 9.82
CA PHE A 15 12.16 -7.63 8.81
C PHE A 15 12.99 -6.38 8.59
N LYS A 16 14.19 -6.56 8.03
CA LYS A 16 15.04 -5.48 7.55
C LYS A 16 15.45 -5.74 6.12
N THR A 17 15.69 -4.65 5.42
CA THR A 17 16.34 -4.62 4.11
C THR A 17 17.85 -4.62 4.31
N LEU A 18 18.55 -5.60 3.75
CA LEU A 18 20.00 -5.57 3.65
C LEU A 18 20.38 -4.70 2.44
N THR A 19 21.04 -3.56 2.69
CA THR A 19 21.63 -2.75 1.63
C THR A 19 22.85 -3.47 1.07
N ASN A 20 22.69 -4.23 -0.01
CA ASN A 20 23.82 -4.83 -0.70
C ASN A 20 24.50 -3.79 -1.60
N ILE A 21 25.71 -3.41 -1.22
CA ILE A 21 26.72 -2.91 -2.14
C ILE A 21 26.82 -3.94 -3.26
N SER A 22 26.54 -3.50 -4.49
CA SER A 22 26.55 -4.35 -5.68
C SER A 22 27.92 -4.97 -5.91
N VAL A 23 28.07 -6.26 -5.63
CA VAL A 23 28.95 -7.13 -6.41
C VAL A 23 28.08 -8.26 -6.94
N ARG A 24 27.68 -8.12 -8.21
CA ARG A 24 26.99 -9.18 -8.96
C ARG A 24 27.98 -10.31 -9.19
N VAL A 25 27.79 -11.42 -8.49
CA VAL A 25 27.79 -12.77 -9.09
C VAL A 25 26.84 -13.60 -8.25
N GLN A 26 25.67 -13.93 -8.80
CA GLN A 26 24.86 -15.04 -8.31
C GLN A 26 24.71 -15.99 -9.49
N GLU A 27 25.73 -16.82 -9.68
CA GLU A 27 25.55 -18.07 -10.43
C GLU A 27 24.78 -19.01 -9.51
N ASP A 28 23.46 -19.06 -9.66
CA ASP A 28 22.67 -20.17 -9.13
C ASP A 28 22.36 -21.13 -10.28
N ASP A 29 23.04 -22.27 -10.23
CA ASP A 29 23.03 -23.40 -11.16
C ASP A 29 21.71 -24.22 -11.07
N ILE A 30 20.57 -23.53 -10.90
CA ILE A 30 19.22 -24.12 -10.86
C ILE A 30 18.69 -24.32 -12.28
N LEU A 31 19.08 -23.46 -13.23
CA LEU A 31 18.65 -23.53 -14.63
C LEU A 31 19.13 -24.81 -15.35
N LYS A 32 20.21 -25.45 -14.89
CA LYS A 32 20.69 -26.73 -15.48
C LYS A 32 19.94 -27.98 -15.00
N ARG A 33 19.12 -27.89 -13.94
CA ARG A 33 18.36 -29.05 -13.42
C ARG A 33 16.91 -29.11 -13.89
N LEU A 34 16.45 -28.08 -14.58
CA LEU A 34 15.10 -27.99 -15.11
C LEU A 34 15.20 -27.58 -16.57
N GLU A 35 15.35 -28.56 -17.47
CA GLU A 35 14.99 -28.38 -18.88
C GLU A 35 13.49 -28.08 -18.93
N ILE A 36 13.15 -26.79 -18.91
CA ILE A 36 11.80 -26.29 -19.17
C ILE A 36 11.96 -25.37 -20.37
N GLU A 37 11.38 -25.76 -21.49
CA GLU A 37 11.35 -24.97 -22.73
C GLU A 37 10.81 -23.57 -22.40
N ALA A 38 11.69 -22.59 -22.57
CA ALA A 38 11.43 -21.20 -22.30
C ALA A 38 10.50 -20.65 -23.39
N ASP A 39 9.23 -20.46 -23.06
CA ASP A 39 8.39 -19.49 -23.75
C ASP A 39 8.64 -18.13 -23.09
N GLU A 40 9.48 -17.32 -23.73
CA GLU A 40 9.90 -15.98 -23.30
C GLU A 40 8.74 -14.98 -23.15
N THR A 41 7.49 -15.41 -23.36
CA THR A 41 6.31 -14.55 -23.28
C THR A 41 5.47 -14.71 -22.02
N THR A 42 5.81 -15.61 -21.08
CA THR A 42 5.05 -15.72 -19.82
C THR A 42 5.91 -15.81 -18.55
N ASP A 43 6.15 -14.65 -17.94
CA ASP A 43 6.50 -14.46 -16.52
C ASP A 43 5.47 -15.14 -15.60
N LYS A 44 5.65 -16.43 -15.30
CA LYS A 44 4.69 -17.21 -14.49
C LYS A 44 5.22 -17.51 -13.09
N ILE A 45 4.35 -17.24 -12.12
CA ILE A 45 4.27 -18.02 -10.88
C ILE A 45 3.85 -19.43 -11.29
N ILE A 46 4.73 -20.42 -11.11
CA ILE A 46 4.39 -21.81 -11.40
C ILE A 46 3.57 -22.34 -10.21
N LYS A 47 2.27 -22.53 -10.43
CA LYS A 47 1.38 -23.18 -9.47
C LYS A 47 1.40 -24.68 -9.72
N LYS A 48 2.11 -25.44 -8.87
CA LYS A 48 2.09 -26.91 -8.92
C LYS A 48 1.49 -27.43 -7.62
N GLY A 49 0.17 -27.61 -7.60
CA GLY A 49 -0.56 -27.94 -6.36
C GLY A 49 -0.59 -26.76 -5.37
N GLU A 50 -0.23 -26.99 -4.11
CA GLU A 50 -0.18 -26.00 -3.03
C GLU A 50 1.14 -25.19 -2.98
N LEU A 51 2.05 -25.40 -3.93
CA LEU A 51 3.41 -24.84 -3.89
C LEU A 51 3.57 -23.59 -4.76
N ILE A 52 4.21 -22.55 -4.20
CA ILE A 52 4.64 -21.33 -4.91
C ILE A 52 6.15 -21.16 -4.84
N ILE A 53 6.79 -21.08 -6.00
CA ILE A 53 8.23 -20.80 -6.17
C ILE A 53 8.37 -19.42 -6.86
N SER A 54 9.27 -18.57 -6.34
CA SER A 54 9.58 -17.25 -6.91
C SER A 54 10.97 -17.21 -7.56
N THR A 55 11.04 -16.62 -8.75
CA THR A 55 12.28 -16.43 -9.53
C THR A 55 12.68 -14.95 -9.69
N HIS A 56 12.04 -14.02 -8.96
CA HIS A 56 12.17 -12.58 -9.22
C HIS A 56 13.34 -11.89 -8.49
N LYS A 57 13.83 -10.77 -9.09
CA LYS A 57 14.87 -9.91 -8.51
C LYS A 57 14.29 -8.98 -7.45
N HIS A 58 14.66 -9.21 -6.20
CA HIS A 58 14.41 -8.28 -5.10
C HIS A 58 15.60 -7.30 -5.02
N PRO A 59 15.37 -5.96 -5.00
CA PRO A 59 16.48 -5.01 -4.90
C PRO A 59 17.26 -5.11 -3.60
N ASP A 60 16.55 -5.58 -2.58
CA ASP A 60 16.97 -5.62 -1.21
C ASP A 60 16.70 -7.03 -0.71
N VAL A 61 17.75 -7.70 -0.22
CA VAL A 61 17.57 -8.97 0.46
C VAL A 61 16.85 -8.66 1.76
N LYS A 62 15.57 -9.04 1.83
CA LYS A 62 14.75 -8.91 3.03
C LYS A 62 14.98 -10.12 3.91
N VAL A 63 15.35 -9.84 5.14
CA VAL A 63 15.63 -10.85 6.15
C VAL A 63 14.81 -10.61 7.39
N PRO A 64 14.35 -11.67 8.08
CA PRO A 64 13.68 -11.49 9.36
C PRO A 64 14.65 -10.86 10.37
N ASP A 65 14.10 -10.03 11.25
CA ASP A 65 14.86 -9.28 12.25
C ASP A 65 14.16 -9.34 13.62
N PHE A 66 13.97 -10.57 14.11
CA PHE A 66 13.32 -10.80 15.39
C PHE A 66 14.17 -10.25 16.56
N PRO A 67 13.52 -9.73 17.61
CA PRO A 67 14.22 -9.25 18.80
C PRO A 67 15.22 -10.26 19.38
N SER A 68 16.42 -9.78 19.72
CA SER A 68 17.53 -10.61 20.22
C SER A 68 17.17 -11.47 21.44
N LYS A 69 16.19 -11.06 22.25
CA LYS A 69 15.66 -11.83 23.39
C LYS A 69 15.16 -13.24 23.02
N PHE A 70 14.88 -13.51 21.74
CA PHE A 70 14.47 -14.84 21.29
C PHE A 70 15.66 -15.78 20.99
N ASN A 71 16.89 -15.24 20.90
CA ASN A 71 18.13 -15.99 20.67
C ASN A 71 18.05 -16.96 19.46
N LEU A 72 17.65 -16.42 18.30
CA LEU A 72 17.42 -17.19 17.08
C LEU A 72 18.48 -16.91 16.02
N THR A 73 18.99 -17.96 15.39
CA THR A 73 19.79 -17.82 14.16
C THR A 73 18.91 -17.30 13.01
N GLN A 74 19.53 -16.71 11.99
CA GLN A 74 18.88 -16.28 10.75
C GLN A 74 17.94 -17.34 10.18
N LYS A 75 18.45 -18.57 9.99
CA LYS A 75 17.67 -19.70 9.46
C LYS A 75 16.48 -20.05 10.35
N ALA A 76 16.66 -20.06 11.68
CA ALA A 76 15.57 -20.34 12.61
C ALA A 76 14.48 -19.26 12.56
N GLN A 77 14.86 -17.99 12.33
CA GLN A 77 13.89 -16.90 12.16
C GLN A 77 13.05 -17.07 10.89
N GLU A 78 13.69 -17.46 9.78
CA GLU A 78 13.01 -17.73 8.50
C GLU A 78 12.03 -18.90 8.63
N GLU A 79 12.47 -20.03 9.21
CA GLU A 79 11.62 -21.19 9.46
C GLU A 79 10.42 -20.85 10.34
N ILE A 80 10.62 -20.05 11.40
CA ILE A 80 9.53 -19.64 12.30
C ILE A 80 8.52 -18.75 11.57
N ALA A 81 8.98 -17.83 10.72
CA ALA A 81 8.08 -16.96 9.95
C ALA A 81 7.23 -17.76 8.94
N ILE A 82 7.85 -18.71 8.24
CA ILE A 82 7.17 -19.59 7.28
C ILE A 82 6.18 -20.52 7.99
N ASN A 83 6.60 -21.16 9.09
CA ASN A 83 5.73 -22.04 9.86
C ASN A 83 4.57 -21.27 10.48
N TRP A 84 4.79 -20.04 10.95
CA TRP A 84 3.71 -19.21 11.45
C TRP A 84 2.66 -18.94 10.36
N LEU A 85 3.06 -18.62 9.12
CA LEU A 85 2.10 -18.42 8.03
C LEU A 85 1.29 -19.70 7.79
N LYS A 86 1.98 -20.84 7.64
CA LYS A 86 1.36 -22.13 7.42
C LYS A 86 0.37 -22.49 8.53
N ASP A 87 0.79 -22.38 9.78
CA ASP A 87 -0.04 -22.77 10.93
C ASP A 87 -1.24 -21.83 11.10
N THR A 88 -1.09 -20.55 10.74
CA THR A 88 -2.13 -19.53 10.91
C THR A 88 -3.14 -19.51 9.76
N THR A 89 -2.69 -19.73 8.52
CA THR A 89 -3.52 -19.52 7.31
C THR A 89 -3.66 -20.78 6.45
N GLY A 90 -2.94 -21.85 6.76
CA GLY A 90 -2.83 -23.04 5.92
C GLY A 90 -1.96 -22.84 4.67
N TYR A 91 -1.35 -21.66 4.49
CA TYR A 91 -0.63 -21.33 3.25
C TYR A 91 0.84 -21.72 3.35
N ILE A 92 1.34 -22.46 2.36
CA ILE A 92 2.69 -23.02 2.39
C ILE A 92 3.59 -22.23 1.42
N VAL A 93 4.75 -21.82 1.91
CA VAL A 93 5.85 -21.28 1.10
C VAL A 93 7.16 -21.98 1.48
N GLU A 94 8.09 -22.09 0.54
CA GLU A 94 9.40 -22.72 0.79
C GLU A 94 10.45 -21.73 1.31
N GLU A 95 10.35 -20.47 0.88
CA GLU A 95 11.35 -19.46 1.13
C GLU A 95 10.73 -18.20 1.74
N PHE A 96 11.44 -17.58 2.69
CA PHE A 96 10.97 -16.38 3.39
C PHE A 96 10.71 -15.21 2.43
N LYS A 97 11.52 -15.06 1.38
CA LYS A 97 11.37 -13.98 0.39
C LYS A 97 10.01 -14.04 -0.34
N THR A 98 9.42 -15.22 -0.50
CA THR A 98 8.13 -15.41 -1.18
C THR A 98 6.99 -14.72 -0.43
N LEU A 99 7.12 -14.51 0.88
CA LEU A 99 6.12 -13.80 1.68
C LEU A 99 5.85 -12.37 1.19
N PHE A 100 6.85 -11.70 0.61
CA PHE A 100 6.73 -10.33 0.08
C PHE A 100 6.02 -10.26 -1.28
N GLU A 101 5.77 -11.42 -1.90
CA GLU A 101 5.06 -11.54 -3.17
C GLU A 101 3.57 -11.85 -2.99
N LEU A 102 3.12 -11.91 -1.74
CA LEU A 102 1.76 -12.28 -1.36
C LEU A 102 0.96 -11.14 -0.69
N PRO A 103 1.03 -9.87 -1.16
CA PRO A 103 0.16 -8.83 -0.62
C PRO A 103 -1.31 -9.05 -0.96
N GLU A 104 -1.62 -9.91 -1.93
CA GLU A 104 -2.97 -10.27 -2.34
C GLU A 104 -3.14 -11.80 -2.40
N LEU A 105 -4.26 -12.30 -1.88
CA LEU A 105 -4.71 -13.68 -2.02
C LEU A 105 -6.19 -13.68 -2.40
N ASN A 106 -6.55 -14.37 -3.49
CA ASN A 106 -7.92 -14.39 -4.01
C ASN A 106 -8.52 -12.98 -4.19
N ARG A 107 -7.75 -12.05 -4.76
CA ARG A 107 -8.13 -10.64 -4.96
C ARG A 107 -8.40 -9.84 -3.70
N ASN A 108 -7.99 -10.33 -2.54
CA ASN A 108 -8.10 -9.63 -1.26
C ASN A 108 -6.72 -9.40 -0.66
N PRO A 109 -6.48 -8.27 0.02
CA PRO A 109 -5.26 -8.07 0.78
C PRO A 109 -4.96 -9.25 1.70
N PHE A 110 -3.70 -9.66 1.76
CA PHE A 110 -3.27 -10.84 2.51
C PHE A 110 -2.06 -10.57 3.41
N LEU A 111 -0.83 -10.45 2.89
CA LEU A 111 0.36 -10.12 3.68
C LEU A 111 0.88 -8.72 3.34
N LEU A 112 0.70 -7.78 4.26
CA LEU A 112 1.04 -6.38 4.05
C LEU A 112 2.32 -6.00 4.78
N GLN A 113 3.15 -5.22 4.11
CA GLN A 113 4.32 -4.56 4.68
C GLN A 113 3.86 -3.25 5.34
N VAL A 114 4.15 -3.12 6.63
CA VAL A 114 3.82 -1.94 7.44
C VAL A 114 5.06 -1.35 8.09
N GLU A 115 5.14 -0.04 8.12
CA GLU A 115 6.20 0.68 8.84
C GLU A 115 5.69 1.16 10.20
N ARG A 116 6.51 0.98 11.25
CA ARG A 116 6.27 1.46 12.62
C ARG A 116 7.55 2.03 13.22
N ASP A 117 7.40 2.90 14.22
CA ASP A 117 8.49 3.37 15.10
C ASP A 117 9.80 3.77 14.38
N ASN A 118 9.70 4.68 13.40
CA ASN A 118 10.83 5.19 12.60
C ASN A 118 11.57 4.10 11.80
N LYS A 119 11.00 3.68 10.66
CA LYS A 119 11.61 2.75 9.69
C LYS A 119 11.80 1.31 10.16
N LYS A 120 11.04 0.84 11.16
CA LYS A 120 10.95 -0.60 11.44
C LYS A 120 9.83 -1.19 10.60
N TYR A 121 10.13 -2.25 9.88
CA TYR A 121 9.18 -2.87 8.96
C TYR A 121 8.70 -4.22 9.50
N PHE A 122 7.42 -4.46 9.29
CA PHE A 122 6.77 -5.70 9.69
C PHE A 122 5.92 -6.22 8.53
N LEU A 123 5.91 -7.54 8.35
CA LEU A 123 4.93 -8.21 7.53
C LEU A 123 3.75 -8.64 8.42
N VAL A 124 2.55 -8.22 8.08
CA VAL A 124 1.34 -8.48 8.88
C VAL A 124 0.25 -9.10 8.01
N LEU A 125 -0.60 -9.93 8.63
CA LEU A 125 -1.83 -10.35 7.99
C LEU A 125 -2.79 -9.16 7.85
N ALA A 126 -3.46 -9.08 6.71
CA ALA A 126 -4.46 -8.09 6.40
C ALA A 126 -5.76 -8.35 7.17
N THR A 127 -5.76 -7.97 8.44
CA THR A 127 -6.95 -8.01 9.29
C THR A 127 -7.83 -6.77 9.09
N GLN A 128 -8.96 -6.68 9.80
CA GLN A 128 -9.84 -5.50 9.73
C GLN A 128 -9.16 -4.21 10.22
N ILE A 129 -8.12 -4.30 11.04
CA ILE A 129 -7.41 -3.14 11.61
C ILE A 129 -5.91 -3.32 11.38
N ILE A 130 -5.32 -2.44 10.58
CA ILE A 130 -3.88 -2.44 10.38
C ILE A 130 -3.23 -1.38 11.26
N HIS A 131 -2.19 -1.79 11.99
CA HIS A 131 -1.37 -0.90 12.80
C HIS A 131 -0.08 -0.55 12.04
N GLY A 132 0.23 0.74 11.91
CA GLY A 132 1.40 1.24 11.18
C GLY A 132 1.06 1.91 9.86
N ASN A 133 2.08 2.46 9.23
CA ASN A 133 1.98 3.15 7.95
C ASN A 133 1.99 2.12 6.81
N ILE A 134 1.19 2.36 5.78
CA ILE A 134 1.10 1.54 4.58
C ILE A 134 1.35 2.42 3.37
N ILE A 135 2.18 1.94 2.44
CA ILE A 135 2.29 2.51 1.10
C ILE A 135 1.92 1.42 0.11
N VAL A 136 0.95 1.70 -0.76
CA VAL A 136 0.49 0.83 -1.85
C VAL A 136 1.16 1.28 -3.14
N ARG A 137 1.82 0.37 -3.86
CA ARG A 137 2.55 0.67 -5.10
C ARG A 137 2.25 -0.33 -6.21
N ASP A 138 2.73 -0.06 -7.42
CA ASP A 138 2.68 -1.02 -8.51
C ASP A 138 3.53 -2.26 -8.20
N LYS A 139 3.15 -3.42 -8.72
CA LYS A 139 3.88 -4.68 -8.46
C LYS A 139 5.36 -4.55 -8.78
N TYR A 140 5.68 -3.91 -9.91
CA TYR A 140 7.06 -3.70 -10.34
C TYR A 140 7.34 -2.21 -10.54
N HIS A 141 8.56 -1.81 -10.23
CA HIS A 141 9.03 -0.47 -10.50
C HIS A 141 9.32 -0.31 -11.99
N ASN A 142 8.67 0.66 -12.62
CA ASN A 142 8.67 0.86 -14.08
C ASN A 142 10.08 0.97 -14.72
N ARG A 143 11.08 1.50 -14.01
CA ARG A 143 12.43 1.69 -14.58
C ARG A 143 13.33 0.46 -14.53
N ASN A 144 13.11 -0.45 -13.59
CA ASN A 144 14.10 -1.49 -13.26
C ASN A 144 13.47 -2.86 -12.93
N GLY A 145 12.14 -2.99 -12.99
CA GLY A 145 11.43 -4.25 -12.81
C GLY A 145 11.44 -4.77 -11.36
N LEU A 146 11.88 -3.97 -10.39
CA LEU A 146 11.98 -4.40 -9.01
C LEU A 146 10.61 -4.55 -8.36
N LEU A 147 10.42 -5.63 -7.60
CA LEU A 147 9.18 -5.82 -6.83
C LEU A 147 9.00 -4.69 -5.82
N GLN A 148 7.81 -4.07 -5.77
CA GLN A 148 7.50 -3.00 -4.81
C GLN A 148 6.61 -3.48 -3.65
N GLU A 149 6.29 -2.53 -2.77
CA GLU A 149 5.49 -2.75 -1.56
C GLU A 149 3.99 -2.79 -1.85
N ASN A 150 3.28 -3.72 -1.18
CA ASN A 150 1.82 -3.79 -1.09
C ASN A 150 1.10 -3.53 -2.42
N PHE A 151 1.36 -4.34 -3.43
CA PHE A 151 0.71 -4.19 -4.74
C PHE A 151 -0.73 -4.74 -4.76
N ILE A 152 -1.60 -4.10 -4.00
CA ILE A 152 -3.04 -4.39 -3.92
C ILE A 152 -3.85 -3.43 -4.78
N LYS A 153 -5.02 -3.86 -5.24
CA LYS A 153 -5.98 -3.03 -6.01
C LYS A 153 -7.23 -2.63 -5.23
N SER A 154 -7.45 -3.20 -4.05
CA SER A 154 -8.54 -2.88 -3.13
C SER A 154 -8.06 -3.08 -1.69
N PHE A 155 -8.65 -2.39 -0.72
CA PHE A 155 -8.43 -2.66 0.71
C PHE A 155 -9.29 -3.80 1.26
N GLY A 156 -10.18 -4.38 0.46
CA GLY A 156 -10.98 -5.57 0.80
C GLY A 156 -11.67 -5.43 2.16
N GLN A 157 -11.31 -6.29 3.11
CA GLN A 157 -11.88 -6.34 4.46
C GLN A 157 -11.29 -5.35 5.47
N ILE A 158 -10.24 -4.61 5.10
CA ILE A 158 -9.59 -3.66 6.01
C ILE A 158 -10.55 -2.50 6.24
N LYS A 159 -10.94 -2.28 7.50
CA LYS A 159 -11.84 -1.21 7.91
C LYS A 159 -11.10 0.03 8.38
N LYS A 160 -9.92 -0.16 8.97
CA LYS A 160 -9.20 0.91 9.65
C LYS A 160 -7.70 0.76 9.53
N ILE A 161 -7.03 1.87 9.21
CA ILE A 161 -5.57 1.98 9.23
C ILE A 161 -5.16 2.93 10.36
N LYS A 162 -4.47 2.40 11.37
CA LYS A 162 -3.89 3.14 12.50
C LYS A 162 -2.47 3.60 12.15
N GLY A 163 -2.39 4.42 11.12
CA GLY A 163 -1.16 5.02 10.58
C GLY A 163 -1.49 5.82 9.33
N THR A 164 -0.44 6.28 8.65
CA THR A 164 -0.56 6.99 7.37
C THR A 164 -0.73 6.00 6.22
N LEU A 165 -1.61 6.32 5.28
CA LEU A 165 -1.85 5.57 4.05
C LEU A 165 -1.38 6.38 2.84
N GLY A 166 -0.40 5.85 2.13
CA GLY A 166 0.05 6.34 0.83
C GLY A 166 -0.43 5.46 -0.32
N ILE A 167 -0.93 6.07 -1.39
CA ILE A 167 -1.37 5.39 -2.61
C ILE A 167 -0.56 5.91 -3.79
N ASP A 168 0.38 5.09 -4.26
CA ASP A 168 1.31 5.37 -5.38
C ASP A 168 1.14 4.34 -6.50
N THR A 169 -0.12 3.97 -6.76
CA THR A 169 -0.56 3.11 -7.86
C THR A 169 -2.05 3.37 -8.11
N GLN A 170 -2.61 2.81 -9.18
CA GLN A 170 -4.04 2.78 -9.41
C GLN A 170 -4.71 1.79 -8.45
N LEU A 171 -5.71 2.26 -7.70
CA LEU A 171 -6.67 1.44 -6.98
C LEU A 171 -7.97 1.30 -7.78
N ASN A 172 -8.73 0.25 -7.48
CA ASN A 172 -10.07 0.05 -8.03
C ASN A 172 -11.14 0.55 -7.04
N ASP A 173 -10.96 0.30 -5.75
CA ASP A 173 -11.92 0.66 -4.71
C ASP A 173 -11.29 0.73 -3.32
N PHE A 174 -12.03 1.29 -2.36
CA PHE A 174 -11.63 1.39 -0.96
C PHE A 174 -12.04 0.17 -0.11
N GLY A 175 -12.67 -0.85 -0.69
CA GLY A 175 -13.19 -2.01 0.02
C GLY A 175 -14.06 -1.60 1.20
N SER A 176 -13.67 -2.04 2.40
CA SER A 176 -14.35 -1.74 3.66
C SER A 176 -13.72 -0.57 4.44
N LEU A 177 -12.73 0.13 3.88
CA LEU A 177 -11.92 1.12 4.60
C LEU A 177 -12.74 2.37 4.93
N THR A 178 -13.13 2.52 6.19
CA THR A 178 -13.92 3.67 6.66
C THR A 178 -13.09 4.74 7.34
N GLU A 179 -11.94 4.37 7.93
CA GLU A 179 -11.11 5.27 8.73
C GLU A 179 -9.60 5.15 8.46
N VAL A 180 -8.94 6.31 8.30
CA VAL A 180 -7.48 6.43 8.35
C VAL A 180 -7.09 7.35 9.51
N ILE A 181 -6.26 6.86 10.43
CA ILE A 181 -5.84 7.61 11.62
C ILE A 181 -4.73 8.62 11.33
N GLY A 182 -3.81 8.27 10.43
CA GLY A 182 -2.77 9.19 9.97
C GLY A 182 -3.26 10.02 8.79
N ASP A 183 -2.29 10.41 7.97
CA ASP A 183 -2.56 11.10 6.72
C ASP A 183 -3.02 10.09 5.64
N LEU A 184 -3.78 10.57 4.68
CA LEU A 184 -4.11 9.84 3.46
C LEU A 184 -3.68 10.67 2.26
N TRP A 185 -2.80 10.12 1.43
CA TRP A 185 -2.33 10.82 0.24
C TRP A 185 -2.29 9.92 -0.99
N PHE A 186 -2.65 10.52 -2.12
CA PHE A 186 -2.43 9.96 -3.45
C PHE A 186 -1.19 10.59 -4.07
N SER A 187 -0.42 9.78 -4.80
CA SER A 187 0.70 10.25 -5.59
C SER A 187 0.24 11.23 -6.66
N ASN A 188 0.97 12.34 -6.80
CA ASN A 188 0.64 13.37 -7.80
C ASN A 188 0.97 12.93 -9.24
N HIS A 189 1.65 11.80 -9.41
CA HIS A 189 2.09 11.27 -10.70
C HIS A 189 1.22 10.11 -11.20
N VAL A 190 0.30 9.61 -10.37
CA VAL A 190 -0.59 8.51 -10.71
C VAL A 190 -2.01 9.02 -10.78
N TYR A 191 -2.57 9.06 -11.99
CA TYR A 191 -3.98 9.36 -12.16
C TYR A 191 -4.82 8.10 -11.91
N GLN A 192 -5.85 8.25 -11.08
CA GLN A 192 -6.63 7.14 -10.53
C GLN A 192 -7.76 6.68 -11.46
N GLU A 193 -7.46 6.30 -12.70
CA GLU A 193 -8.46 6.01 -13.76
C GLU A 193 -9.60 5.08 -13.34
N ASN A 194 -9.32 4.10 -12.48
CA ASN A 194 -10.29 3.08 -12.07
C ASN A 194 -11.04 3.43 -10.77
N LEU A 195 -10.58 4.44 -10.03
CA LEU A 195 -11.12 4.77 -8.72
C LEU A 195 -12.14 5.92 -8.83
N ASN A 196 -13.41 5.55 -8.91
CA ASN A 196 -14.49 6.53 -9.03
C ASN A 196 -14.86 7.21 -7.70
N SER A 197 -14.62 6.56 -6.56
CA SER A 197 -15.04 7.03 -5.24
C SER A 197 -14.14 6.51 -4.12
N ILE A 198 -14.01 7.29 -3.04
CA ILE A 198 -13.40 6.83 -1.78
C ILE A 198 -14.39 6.12 -0.85
N ASN A 199 -15.67 5.97 -1.23
CA ASN A 199 -16.66 5.24 -0.44
C ASN A 199 -16.15 3.82 -0.11
N PRO A 200 -16.15 3.38 1.17
CA PRO A 200 -16.84 3.93 2.34
C PRO A 200 -16.01 4.79 3.29
N LEU A 201 -14.86 5.32 2.86
CA LEU A 201 -14.04 6.20 3.69
C LEU A 201 -14.85 7.43 4.11
N ASN A 202 -15.04 7.56 5.42
CA ASN A 202 -15.79 8.68 5.99
C ASN A 202 -14.92 9.58 6.87
N LYS A 203 -13.73 9.13 7.27
CA LYS A 203 -12.91 9.88 8.21
C LYS A 203 -11.42 9.72 8.00
N VAL A 204 -10.73 10.87 7.99
CA VAL A 204 -9.27 10.97 8.02
C VAL A 204 -8.87 11.82 9.22
N TYR A 205 -8.05 11.29 10.11
CA TYR A 205 -7.63 11.99 11.33
C TYR A 205 -6.36 12.83 11.12
N GLY A 206 -5.61 12.60 10.05
CA GLY A 206 -4.54 13.47 9.58
C GLY A 206 -4.99 14.39 8.43
N ASP A 207 -4.03 14.72 7.58
CA ASP A 207 -4.22 15.44 6.33
C ASP A 207 -4.74 14.49 5.23
N LEU A 208 -5.62 15.01 4.37
CA LEU A 208 -6.11 14.31 3.18
C LEU A 208 -5.68 15.05 1.92
N ASN A 209 -4.82 14.41 1.12
CA ASN A 209 -4.37 14.94 -0.16
C ASN A 209 -5.05 14.24 -1.35
N LEU A 210 -5.99 14.94 -1.97
CA LEU A 210 -6.72 14.55 -3.18
C LEU A 210 -6.36 15.45 -4.36
N LYS A 211 -5.16 16.04 -4.31
CA LYS A 211 -4.68 16.85 -5.42
C LYS A 211 -4.57 16.03 -6.68
N ASN A 212 -5.01 16.59 -7.81
CA ASN A 212 -4.99 15.93 -9.13
C ASN A 212 -5.81 14.62 -9.20
N THR A 213 -6.86 14.45 -8.39
CA THR A 213 -7.74 13.28 -8.47
C THR A 213 -9.11 13.62 -9.04
N HIS A 214 -9.86 12.61 -9.50
CA HIS A 214 -11.26 12.76 -9.89
C HIS A 214 -12.24 12.04 -8.95
N VAL A 215 -11.70 11.47 -7.87
CA VAL A 215 -12.40 10.54 -6.99
C VAL A 215 -13.53 11.27 -6.25
N SER A 216 -14.73 10.69 -6.25
CA SER A 216 -15.87 11.21 -5.51
C SER A 216 -15.64 11.19 -4.00
N LEU A 217 -16.02 12.27 -3.31
CA LEU A 217 -15.90 12.46 -1.86
C LEU A 217 -17.23 12.32 -1.12
N ALA A 218 -18.26 11.77 -1.77
CA ALA A 218 -19.62 11.72 -1.24
C ALA A 218 -19.75 10.94 0.08
N SER A 219 -18.77 10.13 0.50
CA SER A 219 -18.77 9.46 1.81
C SER A 219 -18.00 10.22 2.89
N LEU A 220 -17.16 11.19 2.53
CA LEU A 220 -16.20 11.80 3.45
C LEU A 220 -16.89 12.82 4.36
N GLU A 221 -16.88 12.55 5.66
CA GLU A 221 -17.55 13.40 6.66
C GLU A 221 -16.59 14.30 7.45
N GLU A 222 -15.40 13.81 7.80
CA GLU A 222 -14.46 14.56 8.65
C GLU A 222 -13.00 14.36 8.21
N VAL A 223 -12.30 15.49 8.05
CA VAL A 223 -10.83 15.54 7.97
C VAL A 223 -10.32 16.35 9.15
N LYS A 224 -9.54 15.76 10.05
CA LYS A 224 -9.05 16.52 11.22
C LYS A 224 -7.86 17.41 10.88
N GLY A 225 -7.08 17.09 9.86
CA GLY A 225 -6.01 17.91 9.31
C GLY A 225 -6.48 18.82 8.16
N ASN A 226 -5.55 19.12 7.26
CA ASN A 226 -5.81 19.84 6.02
C ASN A 226 -6.48 18.94 4.98
N LEU A 227 -7.38 19.52 4.20
CA LEU A 227 -7.99 18.87 3.04
C LEU A 227 -7.52 19.56 1.77
N ASN A 228 -6.76 18.86 0.94
CA ASN A 228 -6.24 19.40 -0.32
C ASN A 228 -7.04 18.90 -1.52
N LEU A 229 -7.86 19.79 -2.09
CA LEU A 229 -8.72 19.58 -3.26
C LEU A 229 -8.18 20.32 -4.50
N ARG A 230 -6.91 20.76 -4.48
CA ARG A 230 -6.32 21.46 -5.62
C ARG A 230 -6.37 20.55 -6.85
N LYS A 231 -6.80 21.11 -7.97
CA LYS A 231 -6.87 20.42 -9.27
C LYS A 231 -7.67 19.11 -9.23
N THR A 232 -8.71 19.01 -8.40
CA THR A 232 -9.65 17.89 -8.44
C THR A 232 -10.78 18.14 -9.44
N THR A 233 -11.41 17.11 -9.98
CA THR A 233 -12.68 17.26 -10.73
C THR A 233 -13.92 16.94 -9.89
N CYS A 234 -13.76 16.50 -8.64
CA CYS A 234 -14.88 16.24 -7.74
C CYS A 234 -15.18 17.49 -6.90
N HIS A 235 -16.38 18.03 -7.07
CA HIS A 235 -16.81 19.25 -6.39
C HIS A 235 -17.90 19.01 -5.34
N ASP A 236 -18.47 17.80 -5.31
CA ASP A 236 -19.45 17.42 -4.31
C ASP A 236 -18.77 17.18 -2.96
N VAL A 237 -18.98 18.14 -2.05
CA VAL A 237 -18.52 18.11 -0.66
C VAL A 237 -19.70 18.10 0.31
N SER A 238 -20.90 17.71 -0.16
CA SER A 238 -22.14 17.79 0.61
C SER A 238 -22.14 16.96 1.90
N SER A 239 -21.41 15.84 1.90
CA SER A 239 -21.23 14.98 3.08
C SER A 239 -20.19 15.49 4.07
N LEU A 240 -19.34 16.44 3.66
CA LEU A 240 -18.25 16.95 4.49
C LEU A 240 -18.84 17.84 5.60
N LYS A 241 -18.68 17.40 6.86
CA LYS A 241 -19.20 18.11 8.03
C LYS A 241 -18.14 18.98 8.67
N LYS A 242 -16.87 18.58 8.62
CA LYS A 242 -15.80 19.23 9.39
C LYS A 242 -14.41 19.08 8.77
N VAL A 243 -13.67 20.18 8.78
CA VAL A 243 -12.23 20.21 8.49
C VAL A 243 -11.48 20.92 9.62
N GLY A 244 -10.55 20.22 10.25
CA GLY A 244 -9.79 20.75 11.39
C GLY A 244 -8.60 21.63 10.99
N GLY A 245 -8.07 21.49 9.78
CA GLY A 245 -7.03 22.33 9.19
C GLY A 245 -7.57 23.29 8.13
N ASN A 246 -6.76 23.54 7.10
CA ASN A 246 -7.14 24.35 5.95
C ASN A 246 -7.81 23.50 4.87
N ILE A 247 -8.66 24.13 4.07
CA ILE A 247 -9.11 23.57 2.78
C ILE A 247 -8.31 24.26 1.69
N LEU A 248 -7.63 23.49 0.84
CA LEU A 248 -6.81 24.02 -0.25
C LEU A 248 -7.52 23.77 -1.59
N VAL A 249 -7.74 24.83 -2.37
CA VAL A 249 -8.44 24.76 -3.66
C VAL A 249 -7.71 25.56 -4.74
N SER A 250 -7.91 25.18 -6.01
CA SER A 250 -7.46 25.99 -7.15
C SER A 250 -8.35 27.23 -7.27
N LYS A 251 -7.76 28.39 -7.55
CA LYS A 251 -8.50 29.65 -7.80
C LYS A 251 -9.60 29.49 -8.85
N SER A 252 -9.29 28.78 -9.93
CA SER A 252 -10.23 28.54 -11.04
C SER A 252 -11.38 27.57 -10.71
N GLN A 253 -11.39 26.98 -9.52
CA GLN A 253 -12.38 25.97 -9.12
C GLN A 253 -13.11 26.34 -7.84
N LEU A 254 -12.77 27.48 -7.21
CA LEU A 254 -13.33 27.89 -5.93
C LEU A 254 -14.87 27.94 -5.99
N ASP A 255 -15.40 28.53 -7.05
CA ASP A 255 -16.85 28.73 -7.23
C ASP A 255 -17.63 27.42 -7.47
N ASN A 256 -16.93 26.30 -7.71
CA ASN A 256 -17.57 24.99 -7.87
C ASN A 256 -17.86 24.33 -6.51
N PHE A 257 -17.30 24.82 -5.41
CA PHE A 257 -17.47 24.21 -4.09
C PHE A 257 -18.40 25.03 -3.20
N ASP A 258 -19.33 24.35 -2.53
CA ASP A 258 -20.10 24.93 -1.44
C ASP A 258 -19.59 24.42 -0.09
N PHE A 259 -18.81 25.24 0.59
CA PHE A 259 -18.31 24.95 1.95
C PHE A 259 -19.19 25.56 3.06
N SER A 260 -20.36 26.14 2.75
CA SER A 260 -21.19 26.89 3.71
C SER A 260 -21.62 26.05 4.93
N LYS A 261 -21.77 24.73 4.74
CA LYS A 261 -22.17 23.77 5.79
C LYS A 261 -20.99 23.12 6.51
N VAL A 262 -19.75 23.40 6.08
CA VAL A 262 -18.55 22.76 6.63
C VAL A 262 -18.04 23.53 7.84
N LYS A 263 -17.93 22.86 8.99
CA LYS A 263 -17.26 23.43 10.17
C LYS A 263 -15.76 23.45 9.92
N LEU A 264 -15.23 24.63 9.57
CA LEU A 264 -13.83 24.84 9.28
C LEU A 264 -13.12 25.52 10.46
N LYS A 265 -12.07 24.88 10.99
CA LYS A 265 -11.20 25.49 12.01
C LYS A 265 -10.09 26.37 11.41
N GLY A 266 -9.57 25.98 10.24
CA GLY A 266 -8.56 26.74 9.51
C GLY A 266 -9.17 27.76 8.56
N LYS A 267 -8.55 27.91 7.39
CA LYS A 267 -9.03 28.81 6.32
C LYS A 267 -9.15 28.07 4.99
N ILE A 268 -9.98 28.61 4.11
CA ILE A 268 -9.94 28.25 2.69
C ILE A 268 -8.73 28.97 2.08
N LYS A 269 -7.77 28.21 1.58
CA LYS A 269 -6.55 28.71 0.93
C LYS A 269 -6.66 28.47 -0.57
N VAL A 270 -6.54 29.56 -1.32
CA VAL A 270 -6.73 29.58 -2.76
C VAL A 270 -5.38 29.68 -3.45
N PHE A 271 -5.14 28.81 -4.44
CA PHE A 271 -3.87 28.73 -5.16
C PHE A 271 -4.05 29.06 -6.64
N ASN A 272 -3.14 29.85 -7.20
CA ASN A 272 -3.13 30.17 -8.62
C ASN A 272 -2.52 29.02 -9.44
N ASP A 273 -3.27 27.92 -9.53
CA ASP A 273 -2.88 26.73 -10.24
C ASP A 273 -3.51 26.71 -11.64
N LYS A 274 -2.72 26.39 -12.67
CA LYS A 274 -3.27 26.01 -13.98
C LYS A 274 -3.94 24.64 -13.83
N PHE A 275 -5.27 24.62 -13.84
CA PHE A 275 -6.07 23.40 -13.91
C PHE A 275 -6.33 23.06 -15.38
N ASN A 276 -6.00 21.84 -15.80
CA ASN A 276 -6.35 21.33 -17.11
C ASN A 276 -6.93 19.92 -16.93
N LYS A 277 -8.24 19.79 -17.15
CA LYS A 277 -8.98 18.53 -16.99
C LYS A 277 -8.49 17.44 -17.95
N GLU A 278 -8.09 17.78 -19.17
CA GLU A 278 -7.55 16.82 -20.15
C GLU A 278 -6.20 16.24 -19.73
N LYS A 279 -5.41 16.99 -18.94
CA LYS A 279 -4.14 16.49 -18.38
C LYS A 279 -4.34 15.47 -17.27
N LEU A 280 -5.51 15.45 -16.64
CA LEU A 280 -5.83 14.44 -15.65
C LEU A 280 -6.09 13.10 -16.33
N THR A 281 -6.91 13.07 -17.39
CA THR A 281 -7.28 11.85 -18.13
C THR A 281 -6.19 11.33 -19.07
N ARG A 282 -5.10 12.07 -19.28
CA ARG A 282 -3.96 11.67 -20.10
C ARG A 282 -2.78 11.28 -19.19
N SER A 283 -2.91 10.18 -18.46
CA SER A 283 -1.73 9.52 -17.89
C SER A 283 -0.97 8.83 -19.01
N PHE A 284 0.16 9.42 -19.38
CA PHE A 284 1.32 8.82 -20.03
C PHE A 284 1.28 7.29 -20.18
N GLY A 285 0.79 6.83 -21.33
CA GLY A 285 1.35 5.65 -21.95
C GLY A 285 2.83 5.95 -22.18
N TYR A 286 3.68 5.45 -21.29
CA TYR A 286 5.10 5.39 -21.56
C TYR A 286 5.25 4.51 -22.81
N LYS A 287 5.65 5.13 -23.92
CA LYS A 287 6.29 4.44 -25.03
C LYS A 287 7.58 3.81 -24.55
#